data_AF-A0A1X7SN76-F1
#
_entry.id   AF-A0A1X7SN76-F1
#
_cell.length_a   1.000
_cell.length_b   1.000
_cell.length_c   1.000
_cell.angle_alpha   90.00
_cell.angle_beta   90.00
_cell.angle_gamma   90.00
#
_symmetry.space_group_name_H-M   'P 1'
#
loop_
_entity.id
_entity.type
_entity.pdbx_description
1 polymer ?
#
loop_
_entity_poly.entity_id
_entity_poly.type
_entity_poly.pdbx_seq_one_letter_code
_entity_poly.pdbx_strand_id
1 'polypeptide(L)'
;TRHVLKVIPFGLGPCPRRRVGMCLIGSDVIICGGVGRNQSKEKHDHSLLTFGDTYSLHLLPSLQHLCIENIINYQLPVEILPVSIKQHIYTLSNEECSDTSVPKIITIKFFFSK
;
A
#
# COMPACT_ATOMS: atom_id res chain seq x y z
N THR A 1 -11.64 -21.70 -19.72
CA THR A 1 -11.89 -21.60 -18.27
C THR A 1 -11.06 -20.44 -17.72
N ARG A 2 -11.66 -19.47 -17.02
CA ARG A 2 -10.88 -18.40 -16.37
C ARG A 2 -10.25 -18.97 -15.11
N HIS A 3 -8.93 -19.06 -15.08
CA HIS A 3 -8.19 -19.39 -13.86
C HIS A 3 -8.09 -18.13 -13.01
N VAL A 4 -8.72 -18.15 -11.84
CA VAL A 4 -8.66 -17.06 -10.87
C VAL A 4 -7.71 -17.48 -9.75
N LEU A 5 -6.60 -16.76 -9.61
CA LEU A 5 -5.67 -16.93 -8.50
C LEU A 5 -5.94 -15.84 -7.46
N LYS A 6 -6.16 -16.24 -6.21
CA LYS A 6 -6.24 -15.30 -5.09
C LYS A 6 -4.83 -15.06 -4.56
N VAL A 7 -4.41 -13.80 -4.53
CA VAL A 7 -3.10 -13.38 -4.03
C VAL A 7 -3.30 -12.50 -2.81
N ILE A 8 -2.50 -12.72 -1.76
CA ILE A 8 -2.48 -11.89 -0.56
C ILE A 8 -1.25 -10.98 -0.65
N PRO A 9 -1.43 -9.65 -0.79
CA PRO A 9 -0.30 -8.74 -0.83
C PRO A 9 0.32 -8.54 0.56
N PHE A 10 1.57 -8.14 0.58
CA PHE A 10 2.33 -7.73 1.76
C PHE A 10 2.23 -6.20 1.94
N GLY A 11 2.20 -5.74 3.19
CA GLY A 11 2.06 -4.32 3.54
C GLY A 11 0.66 -3.93 4.01
N LEU A 12 0.49 -2.66 4.36
CA LEU A 12 -0.77 -2.10 4.86
C LEU A 12 -1.71 -1.77 3.71
N GLY A 13 -2.63 -2.68 3.41
CA GLY A 13 -3.64 -2.48 2.37
C GLY A 13 -4.79 -1.53 2.75
N PRO A 14 -5.59 -1.07 1.78
CA PRO A 14 -6.84 -0.38 2.07
C PRO A 14 -7.77 -1.27 2.88
N CYS A 15 -8.51 -0.68 3.80
CA CYS A 15 -9.63 -1.36 4.44
C CYS A 15 -10.68 -1.81 3.38
N PRO A 16 -11.47 -2.87 3.64
CA PRO A 16 -12.51 -3.32 2.72
C PRO A 16 -13.47 -2.20 2.33
N ARG A 17 -13.54 -1.89 1.04
CA ARG A 17 -14.30 -0.77 0.47
C ARG A 17 -14.74 -1.07 -0.96
N ARG A 18 -15.65 -0.27 -1.49
CA ARG A 18 -16.24 -0.38 -2.84
C ARG A 18 -16.20 0.96 -3.56
N ARG A 19 -16.51 0.97 -4.87
CA ARG A 19 -16.52 2.20 -5.70
C ARG A 19 -15.17 2.93 -5.66
N VAL A 20 -14.09 2.16 -5.71
CA VAL A 20 -12.72 2.67 -5.82
C VAL A 20 -12.43 3.06 -7.26
N GLY A 21 -11.63 4.11 -7.47
CA GLY A 21 -10.93 4.31 -8.73
C GLY A 21 -9.75 3.35 -8.80
N MET A 22 -9.50 2.73 -9.95
CA MET A 22 -8.34 1.87 -10.14
C MET A 22 -7.75 2.05 -11.53
N CYS A 23 -6.42 2.13 -11.62
CA CYS A 23 -5.70 2.11 -12.88
C CYS A 23 -4.45 1.23 -12.80
N LEU A 24 -4.05 0.67 -13.94
CA LEU A 24 -2.79 -0.06 -14.10
C LEU A 24 -1.81 0.87 -14.82
N ILE A 25 -0.66 1.14 -14.21
CA ILE A 25 0.43 1.95 -14.78
C ILE A 25 1.68 1.06 -14.78
N GLY A 26 2.09 0.59 -15.95
CA GLY A 26 3.18 -0.38 -16.06
C GLY A 26 2.87 -1.67 -15.30
N SER A 27 3.65 -1.97 -14.26
CA SER A 27 3.46 -3.12 -13.36
C SER A 27 2.68 -2.79 -12.08
N ASP A 28 2.21 -1.56 -11.93
CA ASP A 28 1.68 -1.06 -10.66
C ASP A 28 0.19 -0.79 -10.77
N VAL A 29 -0.58 -1.27 -9.81
CA VAL A 29 -2.02 -1.01 -9.72
C VAL A 29 -2.26 0.11 -8.71
N ILE A 30 -2.69 1.26 -9.18
CA ILE A 30 -3.07 2.38 -8.32
C ILE A 30 -4.55 2.25 -7.96
N ILE A 31 -4.85 2.38 -6.67
CA ILE A 31 -6.21 2.31 -6.10
C ILE A 31 -6.49 3.62 -5.38
N CYS A 32 -7.51 4.36 -5.80
CA CYS A 32 -7.86 5.66 -5.25
C CYS A 32 -9.22 5.62 -4.54
N GLY A 33 -9.20 6.09 -3.29
CA GLY A 33 -10.37 6.40 -2.49
C GLY A 33 -11.34 5.24 -2.28
N GLY A 34 -12.62 5.53 -2.48
CA GLY A 34 -13.73 4.58 -2.37
C GLY A 34 -14.62 4.82 -1.17
N VAL A 35 -15.58 3.91 -0.97
CA VAL A 35 -16.59 4.00 0.06
C VAL A 35 -16.63 2.71 0.86
N GLY A 36 -16.49 2.80 2.18
CA GLY A 36 -16.44 1.65 3.07
C GLY A 36 -17.11 1.91 4.41
N ARG A 37 -17.02 0.95 5.33
CA ARG A 37 -17.58 1.09 6.67
C ARG A 37 -16.50 1.59 7.64
N ASN A 38 -16.92 2.36 8.62
CA ASN A 38 -16.05 2.70 9.73
C ASN A 38 -15.85 1.45 10.61
N GLN A 39 -14.61 0.98 10.75
CA GLN A 39 -14.31 -0.17 11.61
C GLN A 39 -14.20 0.21 13.09
N SER A 40 -14.11 1.50 13.41
CA SER A 40 -13.93 2.00 14.79
C SER A 40 -15.24 2.34 15.51
N LYS A 41 -16.38 2.38 14.82
CA LYS A 41 -17.69 2.63 15.44
C LYS A 41 -18.47 1.33 15.58
N GLU A 42 -19.22 1.23 16.69
CA GLU A 42 -20.00 0.07 17.10
C GLU A 42 -20.82 -0.55 15.95
N LYS A 43 -21.09 -1.86 16.06
CA LYS A 43 -21.78 -2.73 15.09
C LYS A 43 -23.13 -2.22 14.55
N HIS A 44 -23.67 -1.12 15.10
CA HIS A 44 -24.95 -0.53 14.73
C HIS A 44 -24.86 0.74 13.85
N ASP A 45 -23.68 1.28 13.58
CA ASP A 45 -23.56 2.40 12.65
C ASP A 45 -23.48 1.90 11.20
N HIS A 46 -24.53 2.14 10.41
CA HIS A 46 -24.60 1.79 9.00
C HIS A 46 -24.10 2.90 8.07
N SER A 47 -23.57 4.00 8.63
CA SER A 47 -22.99 5.06 7.84
C SER A 47 -21.79 4.58 7.02
N LEU A 48 -21.78 5.00 5.75
CA LEU A 48 -20.68 4.76 4.83
C LEU A 48 -19.75 5.96 4.86
N LEU A 49 -18.46 5.72 4.95
CA LEU A 49 -17.42 6.74 4.86
C LEU A 49 -16.82 6.76 3.46
N THR A 50 -16.55 7.97 2.96
CA THR A 50 -15.76 8.20 1.76
C THR A 50 -14.30 8.31 2.15
N PHE A 51 -13.45 7.54 1.49
CA PHE A 51 -12.01 7.58 1.64
C PHE A 51 -11.40 8.35 0.47
N GLY A 52 -10.41 9.19 0.75
CA GLY A 52 -9.66 9.97 -0.24
C GLY A 52 -8.18 9.63 -0.28
N ASP A 53 -7.78 8.54 0.37
CA ASP A 53 -6.43 7.98 0.33
C ASP A 53 -6.15 7.32 -1.03
N THR A 54 -4.87 7.23 -1.38
CA THR A 54 -4.42 6.50 -2.57
C THR A 54 -3.51 5.37 -2.12
N TYR A 55 -3.56 4.24 -2.82
CA TYR A 55 -2.67 3.12 -2.64
C TYR A 55 -2.02 2.73 -3.97
N SER A 56 -0.77 2.27 -3.92
CA SER A 56 -0.06 1.69 -5.07
C SER A 56 0.24 0.23 -4.77
N LEU A 57 -0.13 -0.69 -5.67
CA LEU A 57 0.15 -2.11 -5.55
C LEU A 57 1.20 -2.52 -6.58
N HIS A 58 2.42 -2.81 -6.15
CA HIS A 58 3.48 -3.31 -7.01
C HIS A 58 3.31 -4.80 -7.29
N LEU A 59 3.01 -5.14 -8.56
CA LEU A 59 2.91 -6.54 -8.99
C LEU A 59 4.28 -7.18 -9.24
N LEU A 60 5.27 -6.36 -9.59
CA LEU A 60 6.65 -6.77 -9.89
C LEU A 60 7.63 -5.88 -9.12
N PRO A 61 7.70 -6.00 -7.78
CA PRO A 61 8.57 -5.14 -6.99
C PRO A 61 10.04 -5.36 -7.32
N SER A 62 10.81 -4.27 -7.45
CA SER A 62 12.26 -4.38 -7.58
C SER A 62 12.92 -4.72 -6.25
N LEU A 63 14.15 -5.22 -6.30
CA LEU A 63 14.96 -5.46 -5.09
C LEU A 63 15.04 -4.20 -4.21
N GLN A 64 15.17 -3.03 -4.82
CA GLN A 64 15.20 -1.76 -4.11
C GLN A 64 13.92 -1.51 -3.33
N HIS A 65 12.74 -1.69 -3.94
CA HIS A 65 11.45 -1.54 -3.25
C HIS A 65 11.35 -2.49 -2.05
N LEU A 66 11.71 -3.76 -2.26
CA LEU A 66 11.68 -4.78 -1.20
C LEU A 66 12.62 -4.42 -0.03
N CYS A 67 13.82 -3.92 -0.33
CA CYS A 67 14.77 -3.49 0.70
C CYS A 67 14.25 -2.28 1.48
N ILE A 68 13.69 -1.28 0.79
CA ILE A 68 13.16 -0.07 1.43
C ILE A 68 11.97 -0.38 2.33
N GLU A 69 11.04 -1.24 1.88
CA GLU A 69 9.94 -1.71 2.73
C GLU A 69 10.46 -2.40 4.00
N ASN A 70 11.48 -3.25 3.90
CA ASN A 70 12.04 -3.91 5.08
C ASN A 70 12.73 -2.92 6.00
N ILE A 71 13.43 -1.91 5.47
CA ILE A 71 14.04 -0.85 6.29
C ILE A 71 12.97 -0.11 7.11
N ILE A 72 11.85 0.26 6.49
CA ILE A 72 10.74 0.95 7.16
C ILE A 72 10.09 0.03 8.21
N ASN A 73 9.73 -1.20 7.82
CA ASN A 73 9.02 -2.15 8.70
C ASN A 73 9.83 -2.58 9.93
N TYR A 74 11.15 -2.71 9.79
CA TYR A 74 12.04 -3.10 10.88
C TYR A 74 12.75 -1.91 11.55
N GLN A 75 12.41 -0.68 11.16
CA GLN A 75 13.04 0.56 11.66
C GLN A 75 14.57 0.49 11.64
N LEU A 76 15.13 -0.01 10.53
CA LEU A 76 16.56 -0.21 10.39
C LEU A 76 17.30 1.13 10.33
N PRO A 77 18.53 1.22 10.87
CA PRO A 77 19.34 2.43 10.81
C PRO A 77 19.68 2.81 9.35
N VAL A 78 19.54 4.10 9.03
CA VAL A 78 19.70 4.63 7.67
C VAL A 78 20.84 5.65 7.54
N GLU A 79 21.56 5.95 8.62
CA GLU A 79 22.48 7.09 8.69
C GLU A 79 23.58 7.00 7.61
N ILE A 80 24.12 5.80 7.42
CA ILE A 80 25.21 5.49 6.49
C ILE A 80 24.76 5.29 5.03
N LEU A 81 23.46 5.31 4.75
CA LEU A 81 22.96 5.11 3.39
C LEU A 81 23.26 6.33 2.51
N PRO A 82 23.44 6.13 1.18
CA PRO A 82 23.50 7.21 0.21
C PRO A 82 22.30 8.17 0.34
N VAL A 83 22.53 9.47 0.09
CA VAL A 83 21.51 10.52 0.22
C VAL A 83 20.26 10.21 -0.60
N SER A 84 20.43 9.70 -1.82
CA SER A 84 19.33 9.32 -2.71
C SER A 84 18.43 8.23 -2.10
N ILE A 85 19.02 7.24 -1.43
CA ILE A 85 18.28 6.15 -0.77
C ILE A 85 17.59 6.68 0.48
N LYS A 86 18.26 7.51 1.28
CA LYS A 86 17.65 8.16 2.45
C LYS A 86 16.41 8.98 2.07
N GLN A 87 16.53 9.82 1.04
CA GLN A 87 15.40 10.62 0.54
C GLN A 87 14.22 9.73 0.15
N HIS A 88 14.50 8.64 -0.59
CA HIS A 88 13.47 7.70 -1.00
C HIS A 88 12.78 7.04 0.20
N ILE A 89 13.54 6.62 1.22
CA ILE A 89 12.98 6.05 2.45
C ILE A 89 12.11 7.09 3.18
N TYR A 90 12.59 8.33 3.33
CA TYR A 90 11.84 9.40 4.00
C TYR A 90 10.53 9.76 3.29
N THR A 91 10.52 9.76 1.96
CA THR A 91 9.29 10.00 1.20
C THR A 91 8.24 8.92 1.49
N LEU A 92 8.67 7.66 1.64
CA LEU A 92 7.79 6.53 1.89
C LEU A 92 7.47 6.32 3.38
N SER A 93 8.30 6.84 4.30
CA SER A 93 8.11 6.65 5.75
C SER A 93 7.26 7.75 6.41
N ASN A 94 7.21 8.97 5.87
CA ASN A 94 6.46 10.10 6.45
C ASN A 94 4.93 10.05 6.16
N GLU A 95 4.40 8.89 5.76
CA GLU A 95 3.01 8.67 5.37
C GLU A 95 1.99 8.61 6.54
N GLU A 96 2.39 8.95 7.78
CA GLU A 96 1.46 9.06 8.92
C GLU A 96 0.76 10.43 9.03
N CYS A 97 1.18 11.46 8.27
CA CYS A 97 0.60 12.80 8.37
C CYS A 97 -0.36 13.09 7.19
N SER A 98 -1.66 12.85 7.43
CA SER A 98 -2.87 13.60 6.98
C SER A 98 -2.98 14.33 5.63
N ASP A 99 -2.08 14.17 4.66
CA ASP A 99 -2.23 14.73 3.31
C ASP A 99 -2.40 13.62 2.27
N THR A 100 -3.57 13.60 1.65
CA THR A 100 -4.11 12.58 0.73
C THR A 100 -3.42 12.51 -0.65
N SER A 101 -2.29 13.17 -0.83
CA SER A 101 -1.64 13.35 -2.14
C SER A 101 -0.62 12.26 -2.51
N VAL A 102 -0.11 11.49 -1.53
CA VAL A 102 0.92 10.46 -1.76
C VAL A 102 0.31 9.05 -1.63
N PRO A 103 0.54 8.16 -2.61
CA PRO A 103 -0.04 6.82 -2.61
C PRO A 103 0.67 5.88 -1.63
N LYS A 104 -0.07 5.31 -0.69
CA LYS A 104 0.39 4.27 0.24
C LYS A 104 0.78 3.00 -0.50
N ILE A 105 2.02 2.59 -0.37
CA ILE A 105 2.57 1.48 -1.16
C ILE A 105 2.28 0.12 -0.52
N ILE A 106 1.85 -0.82 -1.35
CA ILE A 106 1.56 -2.22 -1.05
C ILE A 106 2.32 -3.06 -2.08
N THR A 107 2.92 -4.17 -1.65
CA THR A 107 3.71 -5.01 -2.54
C THR A 107 3.18 -6.43 -2.58
N ILE A 108 3.03 -7.02 -3.77
CA ILE A 108 2.75 -8.46 -3.87
C ILE A 108 4.04 -9.24 -3.61
N LYS A 109 4.05 -10.08 -2.57
CA LYS A 109 5.04 -11.15 -2.41
C LYS A 109 4.48 -12.45 -2.94
N PHE A 110 5.09 -13.00 -3.98
CA PHE A 110 4.82 -14.37 -4.41
C PHE A 110 5.56 -15.34 -3.50
N PHE A 111 4.87 -15.89 -2.51
CA PHE A 111 5.36 -17.09 -1.84
C PHE A 111 5.01 -18.29 -2.71
N PHE A 112 5.98 -18.75 -3.51
CA PHE A 112 5.90 -20.11 -4.06
C PHE A 112 6.21 -21.06 -2.91
N SER A 113 5.17 -21.64 -2.30
CA SER A 113 5.38 -22.86 -1.52
C SER A 113 5.86 -23.93 -2.51
N LYS A 114 7.07 -24.45 -2.28
CA LYS A 114 7.46 -25.74 -2.85
C LYS A 114 6.61 -26.85 -2.25
#